data_AF-A0A2P2FEV2-F1
#
_entry.id   AF-A0A2P2FEV2-F1
#
_cell.length_a   1.000
_cell.length_b   1.000
_cell.length_c   1.000
_cell.angle_alpha   90.00
_cell.angle_beta   90.00
_cell.angle_gamma   90.00
#
_symmetry.space_group_name_H-M   'P 1'
#
loop_
_entity.id
_entity.type
_entity.pdbx_description
1 polymer ?
#
loop_
_entity_poly.entity_id
_entity_poly.type
_entity_poly.pdbx_seq_one_letter_code
_entity_poly.pdbx_strand_id
1 'polypeptide(L)'
;MGYAFRVTGKPDPRLRDLAMLRRVRDRIDRDYAQPLDVEALARGVHVSAGHLSREFRAAYGESPYSYLMTRRIERAMMLLRRGDMSVTEVCFDVGFSSLGTFSTRFSELVGISPSAYRKQAAEDGRGMPGCVVKQVMRPIRNREAAPPRADLP
;
A
#
# COMPACT_ATOMS: atom_id res chain seq x y z
N MET A 1 34.12 37.26 -5.63
CA MET A 1 34.73 36.41 -4.58
C MET A 1 33.66 35.44 -4.09
N GLY A 2 33.54 34.26 -4.70
CA GLY A 2 32.45 33.32 -4.44
C GLY A 2 32.88 32.18 -3.52
N TYR A 3 32.22 32.03 -2.38
CA TYR A 3 32.40 30.85 -1.52
C TYR A 3 31.55 29.70 -2.05
N ALA A 4 32.21 28.70 -2.61
CA ALA A 4 31.59 27.42 -2.92
C ALA A 4 31.43 26.61 -1.62
N PHE A 5 30.21 26.52 -1.09
CA PHE A 5 29.89 25.61 0.00
C PHE A 5 29.90 24.16 -0.53
N ARG A 6 31.05 23.48 -0.42
CA ARG A 6 31.13 22.04 -0.65
C ARG A 6 30.46 21.32 0.52
N VAL A 7 29.27 20.79 0.30
CA VAL A 7 28.70 19.74 1.16
C VAL A 7 29.42 18.43 0.84
N THR A 8 30.63 18.25 1.38
CA THR A 8 31.33 16.95 1.34
C THR A 8 31.29 16.32 2.72
N GLY A 9 30.12 15.78 3.08
CA GLY A 9 29.96 14.90 4.24
C GLY A 9 29.28 13.62 3.80
N LYS A 10 29.88 12.45 4.10
CA LYS A 10 29.20 11.15 3.96
C LYS A 10 27.88 11.25 4.74
N PRO A 11 26.70 10.94 4.16
CA PRO A 11 25.44 11.02 4.90
C PRO A 11 25.51 10.19 6.18
N ASP A 12 24.95 10.72 7.27
CA ASP A 12 24.83 10.05 8.57
C ASP A 12 24.38 8.58 8.35
N PRO A 13 25.09 7.59 8.92
CA PRO A 13 24.71 6.18 8.82
C PRO A 13 23.21 5.93 9.05
N ARG A 14 22.60 6.59 10.04
CA ARG A 14 21.17 6.44 10.34
C ARG A 14 20.28 6.93 9.20
N LEU A 15 20.65 8.02 8.54
CA LEU A 15 19.91 8.54 7.38
C LEU A 15 20.01 7.61 6.18
N ARG A 16 21.16 6.93 6.01
CA ARG A 16 21.33 5.91 4.96
C ARG A 16 20.45 4.70 5.22
N ASP A 17 20.39 4.25 6.47
CA ASP A 17 19.58 3.09 6.87
C ASP A 17 18.09 3.38 6.65
N LEU A 18 17.60 4.56 7.08
CA LEU A 18 16.22 4.98 6.82
C LEU A 18 15.91 5.09 5.32
N ALA A 19 16.82 5.64 4.52
CA ALA A 19 16.65 5.71 3.06
C ALA A 19 16.60 4.31 2.42
N MET A 20 17.42 3.38 2.90
CA MET A 20 17.42 1.98 2.47
C MET A 20 16.11 1.28 2.83
N LEU A 21 15.64 1.41 4.07
CA LEU A 21 14.37 0.85 4.53
C LEU A 21 13.17 1.41 3.76
N ARG A 22 13.19 2.72 3.45
CA ARG A 22 12.17 3.33 2.59
C ARG A 22 12.15 2.72 1.19
N ARG A 23 13.31 2.50 0.56
CA ARG A 23 13.37 1.84 -0.75
C ARG A 23 12.79 0.43 -0.73
N VAL A 24 13.02 -0.32 0.35
CA VAL A 24 12.42 -1.65 0.53
C VAL A 24 10.90 -1.56 0.59
N ARG A 25 10.36 -0.64 1.41
CA ARG A 25 8.90 -0.43 1.51
C ARG A 25 8.31 -0.02 0.16
N ASP A 26 8.91 0.96 -0.50
CA ASP A 26 8.45 1.46 -1.80
C ASP A 26 8.47 0.36 -2.88
N ARG A 27 9.42 -0.60 -2.79
CA ARG A 27 9.46 -1.78 -3.67
C ARG A 27 8.33 -2.76 -3.34
N ILE A 28 8.07 -3.03 -2.06
CA ILE A 28 6.93 -3.87 -1.65
C ILE A 28 5.62 -3.27 -2.16
N ASP A 29 5.41 -1.96 -1.97
CA ASP A 29 4.19 -1.28 -2.38
C ASP A 29 3.95 -1.29 -3.90
N ARG A 30 5.03 -1.27 -4.69
CA ARG A 30 4.97 -1.33 -6.15
C ARG A 30 4.77 -2.74 -6.67
N ASP A 31 5.49 -3.70 -6.11
CA ASP A 31 5.66 -5.04 -6.67
C ASP A 31 4.95 -6.12 -5.85
N TYR A 32 3.98 -5.76 -5.00
CA TYR A 32 3.33 -6.68 -4.05
C TYR A 32 2.79 -7.97 -4.69
N ALA A 33 2.32 -7.91 -5.94
CA ALA A 33 1.75 -9.06 -6.65
C ALA A 33 2.82 -10.04 -7.18
N GLN A 34 4.07 -9.61 -7.28
CA GLN A 34 5.17 -10.46 -7.74
C GLN A 34 5.55 -11.50 -6.67
N PRO A 35 6.19 -12.62 -7.05
CA PRO A 35 6.75 -13.59 -6.10
C PRO A 35 7.94 -12.96 -5.36
N LEU A 36 7.63 -12.11 -4.40
CA LEU A 36 8.58 -11.32 -3.63
C LEU A 36 8.82 -12.02 -2.29
N ASP A 37 10.08 -12.38 -2.03
CA ASP A 37 10.53 -12.86 -0.73
C ASP A 37 11.47 -11.86 -0.05
N VAL A 38 11.66 -12.04 1.26
CA VAL A 38 12.52 -11.17 2.08
C VAL A 38 13.96 -11.19 1.59
N GLU A 39 14.42 -12.33 1.05
CA GLU A 39 15.75 -12.50 0.48
C GLU A 39 15.95 -11.63 -0.77
N ALA A 40 14.98 -11.58 -1.68
CA ALA A 40 15.02 -10.74 -2.87
C ALA A 40 14.98 -9.24 -2.54
N LEU A 41 14.27 -8.87 -1.47
CA LEU A 41 14.29 -7.51 -0.94
C LEU A 41 15.67 -7.14 -0.38
N ALA A 42 16.24 -8.02 0.44
CA ALA A 42 17.54 -7.83 1.07
C ALA A 42 18.68 -7.73 0.06
N ARG A 43 18.68 -8.60 -0.97
CA ARG A 43 19.61 -8.53 -2.11
C ARG A 43 19.52 -7.18 -2.83
N GLY A 44 18.32 -6.63 -2.98
CA GLY A 44 18.10 -5.33 -3.65
C GLY A 44 18.68 -4.12 -2.91
N VAL A 45 19.07 -4.29 -1.64
CA VAL A 45 19.69 -3.23 -0.83
C VAL A 45 21.02 -3.65 -0.20
N HIS A 46 21.58 -4.78 -0.65
CA HIS A 46 22.91 -5.28 -0.24
C HIS A 46 23.08 -5.54 1.26
N VAL A 47 22.05 -6.06 1.92
CA VAL A 47 22.13 -6.50 3.34
C VAL A 47 21.64 -7.93 3.48
N SER A 48 21.89 -8.56 4.63
CA SER A 48 21.31 -9.87 4.94
C SER A 48 19.81 -9.78 5.26
N ALA A 49 19.03 -10.81 4.94
CA ALA A 49 17.60 -10.87 5.24
C ALA A 49 17.28 -10.69 6.74
N GLY A 50 18.14 -11.23 7.61
CA GLY A 50 18.02 -11.08 9.06
C GLY A 50 18.26 -9.64 9.53
N HIS A 51 19.26 -8.94 8.97
CA HIS A 51 19.48 -7.53 9.28
C HIS A 51 18.32 -6.67 8.77
N LEU A 52 17.90 -6.86 7.50
CA LEU A 52 16.74 -6.17 6.94
C LEU A 52 15.50 -6.36 7.82
N SER A 53 15.21 -7.59 8.24
CA SER A 53 14.01 -7.86 9.03
C SER A 53 14.01 -7.14 10.39
N ARG A 54 15.19 -7.06 11.05
CA ARG A 54 15.33 -6.35 12.32
C ARG A 54 15.15 -4.85 12.15
N GLU A 55 15.88 -4.25 11.21
CA GLU A 55 15.84 -2.80 10.98
C GLU A 55 14.47 -2.35 10.47
N PHE A 56 13.85 -3.12 9.56
CA PHE A 56 12.51 -2.82 9.06
C PHE A 56 11.46 -2.88 10.17
N ARG A 57 11.54 -3.88 11.06
CA ARG A 57 10.65 -3.96 12.22
C ARG A 57 10.88 -2.83 13.21
N ALA A 58 12.13 -2.44 13.44
CA ALA A 58 12.44 -1.30 14.30
C ALA A 58 11.86 0.02 13.75
N ALA A 59 11.87 0.19 12.42
CA ALA A 59 11.38 1.40 11.77
C ALA A 59 9.86 1.44 11.53
N TYR A 60 9.23 0.30 11.21
CA TYR A 60 7.83 0.23 10.77
C TYR A 60 6.91 -0.61 11.68
N GLY A 61 7.44 -1.21 12.74
CA GLY A 61 6.67 -1.97 13.73
C GLY A 61 6.39 -3.44 13.34
N GLU A 62 6.63 -3.84 12.09
CA GLU A 62 6.40 -5.20 11.60
C GLU A 62 7.51 -5.70 10.67
N SER A 63 7.56 -7.00 10.40
CA SER A 63 8.56 -7.56 9.47
C SER A 63 8.22 -7.24 8.01
N PRO A 64 9.20 -7.26 7.08
CA PRO A 64 8.93 -7.04 5.66
C PRO A 64 7.91 -8.04 5.07
N TYR A 65 7.95 -9.30 5.52
CA TYR A 65 6.98 -10.32 5.11
C TYR A 65 5.56 -9.99 5.58
N SER A 66 5.41 -9.61 6.86
CA SER A 66 4.12 -9.19 7.42
C SER A 66 3.56 -8.00 6.65
N TYR A 67 4.39 -6.99 6.41
CA TYR A 67 4.02 -5.81 5.63
C TYR A 67 3.53 -6.18 4.22
N LEU A 68 4.28 -7.03 3.50
CA LEU A 68 3.87 -7.52 2.18
C LEU A 68 2.51 -8.24 2.23
N MET A 69 2.27 -9.10 3.22
CA MET A 69 0.98 -9.79 3.36
C MET A 69 -0.15 -8.78 3.61
N THR A 70 0.05 -7.80 4.49
CA THR A 70 -0.91 -6.71 4.74
C THR A 70 -1.25 -5.98 3.45
N ARG A 71 -0.25 -5.54 2.67
CA ARG A 71 -0.46 -4.84 1.39
C ARG A 71 -1.24 -5.68 0.38
N ARG A 72 -0.96 -6.99 0.29
CA ARG A 72 -1.71 -7.91 -0.58
C ARG A 72 -3.17 -8.04 -0.16
N ILE A 73 -3.44 -8.18 1.14
CA ILE A 73 -4.81 -8.29 1.66
C ILE A 73 -5.58 -6.98 1.48
N GLU A 74 -4.95 -5.83 1.74
CA GLU A 74 -5.57 -4.52 1.47
C GLU A 74 -5.97 -4.39 -0.02
N ARG A 75 -5.09 -4.83 -0.93
CA ARG A 75 -5.41 -4.85 -2.35
C ARG A 75 -6.55 -5.81 -2.67
N ALA A 76 -6.56 -6.99 -2.08
CA ALA A 76 -7.62 -7.97 -2.25
C ALA A 76 -8.98 -7.42 -1.80
N MET A 77 -9.03 -6.73 -0.66
CA MET A 77 -10.25 -6.09 -0.16
C MET A 77 -10.79 -5.07 -1.17
N MET A 78 -9.92 -4.25 -1.79
CA MET A 78 -10.35 -3.30 -2.83
C MET A 78 -10.95 -4.02 -4.05
N LEU A 79 -10.32 -5.09 -4.53
CA LEU A 79 -10.79 -5.84 -5.69
C LEU A 79 -12.10 -6.59 -5.40
N LEU A 80 -12.22 -7.19 -4.22
CA LEU A 80 -13.45 -7.86 -3.78
C LEU A 80 -14.62 -6.89 -3.62
N ARG A 81 -14.38 -5.67 -3.10
CA ARG A 81 -15.41 -4.62 -3.02
C ARG A 81 -15.88 -4.15 -4.40
N ARG A 82 -14.96 -4.08 -5.37
CA ARG A 82 -15.29 -3.72 -6.75
C ARG A 82 -16.22 -4.75 -7.41
N GLY A 83 -16.05 -6.03 -7.09
CA GLY A 83 -16.98 -7.10 -7.46
C GLY A 83 -16.79 -7.72 -8.86
N ASP A 84 -15.91 -7.13 -9.68
CA ASP A 84 -15.64 -7.53 -11.07
C ASP A 84 -14.85 -8.85 -11.20
N MET A 85 -14.27 -9.34 -10.11
CA MET A 85 -13.44 -10.55 -10.08
C MET A 85 -14.00 -11.55 -9.06
N SER A 86 -13.83 -12.83 -9.35
CA SER A 86 -14.05 -13.93 -8.40
C SER A 86 -12.97 -13.93 -7.31
N VAL A 87 -13.25 -14.60 -6.20
CA VAL A 87 -12.29 -14.74 -5.08
C VAL A 87 -10.99 -15.42 -5.54
N THR A 88 -11.11 -16.42 -6.43
CA THR A 88 -9.96 -17.14 -6.98
C THR A 88 -9.11 -16.26 -7.88
N GLU A 89 -9.72 -15.44 -8.75
CA GLU A 89 -8.97 -14.49 -9.58
C GLU A 89 -8.25 -13.45 -8.71
N VAL A 90 -8.92 -12.90 -7.70
CA VAL A 90 -8.30 -11.95 -6.76
C VAL A 90 -7.12 -12.58 -6.03
N CYS A 91 -7.22 -13.83 -5.59
CA CYS A 91 -6.13 -14.55 -4.93
C CYS A 91 -4.84 -14.52 -5.76
N PHE A 92 -4.93 -14.87 -7.04
CA PHE A 92 -3.77 -14.90 -7.93
C PHE A 92 -3.32 -13.50 -8.36
N ASP A 93 -4.25 -12.57 -8.58
CA ASP A 93 -3.95 -11.17 -8.97
C ASP A 93 -3.13 -10.43 -7.89
N VAL A 94 -3.39 -10.71 -6.60
CA VAL A 94 -2.62 -10.12 -5.50
C VAL A 94 -1.38 -10.95 -5.12
N GLY A 95 -1.03 -11.96 -5.89
CA GLY A 95 0.25 -12.68 -5.79
C GLY A 95 0.29 -13.87 -4.83
N PHE A 96 -0.86 -14.41 -4.39
CA PHE A 96 -0.87 -15.71 -3.70
C PHE A 96 -0.81 -16.85 -4.71
N SER A 97 -0.10 -17.92 -4.36
CA SER A 97 0.01 -19.13 -5.18
C SER A 97 -1.08 -20.17 -4.87
N SER A 98 -1.86 -20.00 -3.80
CA SER A 98 -2.94 -20.91 -3.45
C SER A 98 -4.10 -20.19 -2.77
N LEU A 99 -5.32 -20.66 -3.09
CA LEU A 99 -6.56 -20.15 -2.52
C LEU A 99 -6.66 -20.41 -1.01
N GLY A 100 -6.10 -21.53 -0.54
CA GLY A 100 -6.09 -21.90 0.88
C GLY A 100 -5.26 -20.92 1.71
N THR A 101 -4.01 -20.67 1.31
CA THR A 101 -3.14 -19.71 1.99
C THR A 101 -3.74 -18.30 1.97
N PHE A 102 -4.29 -17.88 0.84
CA PHE A 102 -4.98 -16.61 0.72
C PHE A 102 -6.16 -16.50 1.69
N SER A 103 -7.05 -17.49 1.71
CA SER A 103 -8.27 -17.46 2.52
C SER A 103 -7.96 -17.42 4.02
N THR A 104 -6.97 -18.20 4.47
CA THR A 104 -6.51 -18.16 5.86
C THR A 104 -5.96 -16.78 6.21
N ARG A 105 -5.00 -16.26 5.43
CA ARG A 105 -4.38 -14.95 5.71
C ARG A 105 -5.37 -13.79 5.66
N PHE A 106 -6.28 -13.83 4.68
CA PHE A 106 -7.35 -12.84 4.58
C PHE A 106 -8.23 -12.88 5.83
N SER A 107 -8.66 -14.07 6.26
CA SER A 107 -9.56 -14.20 7.42
C SER A 107 -8.88 -13.80 8.73
N GLU A 108 -7.59 -14.12 8.90
CA GLU A 108 -6.79 -13.69 10.05
C GLU A 108 -6.70 -12.16 10.16
N LEU A 109 -6.52 -11.46 9.03
CA LEU A 109 -6.33 -10.01 9.00
C LEU A 109 -7.65 -9.22 8.95
N VAL A 110 -8.69 -9.75 8.31
CA VAL A 110 -9.97 -9.06 8.08
C VAL A 110 -11.06 -9.51 9.05
N GLY A 111 -10.92 -10.69 9.65
CA GLY A 111 -11.89 -11.26 10.61
C GLY A 111 -13.03 -12.06 9.97
N ILE A 112 -13.18 -12.04 8.64
CA ILE A 112 -14.17 -12.83 7.89
C ILE A 112 -13.57 -13.38 6.59
N SER A 113 -14.21 -14.39 6.00
CA SER A 113 -13.72 -15.02 4.77
C SER A 113 -13.82 -14.08 3.55
N PRO A 114 -12.97 -14.26 2.52
CA PRO A 114 -13.03 -13.45 1.30
C PRO A 114 -14.41 -13.47 0.61
N SER A 115 -15.07 -14.64 0.60
CA SER A 115 -16.39 -14.80 0.00
C SER A 115 -17.48 -14.05 0.78
N ALA A 116 -17.43 -14.11 2.12
CA ALA A 116 -18.33 -13.35 2.98
C ALA A 116 -18.10 -11.84 2.81
N TYR A 117 -16.84 -11.42 2.78
CA TYR A 117 -16.45 -10.04 2.56
C TYR A 117 -16.98 -9.48 1.23
N ARG A 118 -16.82 -10.23 0.13
CA ARG A 118 -17.35 -9.86 -1.19
C ARG A 118 -18.87 -9.75 -1.19
N LYS A 119 -19.57 -10.67 -0.52
CA LYS A 119 -21.03 -10.65 -0.41
C LYS A 119 -21.52 -9.40 0.34
N GLN A 120 -20.93 -9.10 1.50
CA GLN A 120 -21.25 -7.91 2.30
C GLN A 120 -21.02 -6.63 1.49
N ALA A 121 -19.87 -6.50 0.82
CA ALA A 121 -19.59 -5.34 0.00
C ALA A 121 -20.61 -5.14 -1.14
N ALA A 122 -21.11 -6.23 -1.72
CA ALA A 122 -22.15 -6.16 -2.74
C ALA A 122 -23.53 -5.80 -2.16
N GLU A 123 -23.79 -6.06 -0.89
CA GLU A 123 -25.01 -5.66 -0.18
C GLU A 123 -24.93 -4.20 0.27
N ASP A 124 -23.78 -3.75 0.79
CA ASP A 124 -23.51 -2.35 1.15
C ASP A 124 -23.63 -1.41 -0.08
N GLY A 125 -23.13 -1.85 -1.23
CA GLY A 125 -23.30 -1.15 -2.51
C GLY A 125 -24.74 -1.12 -3.03
N ARG A 126 -25.61 -2.03 -2.57
CA ARG A 126 -27.05 -2.07 -2.88
C ARG A 126 -27.90 -1.26 -1.90
N GLY A 127 -27.35 -0.89 -0.73
CA GLY A 127 -28.02 -0.08 0.29
C GLY A 127 -28.26 1.38 -0.09
N MET A 128 -27.66 1.88 -1.18
CA MET A 128 -28.00 3.18 -1.77
C MET A 128 -28.68 2.99 -3.14
N PRO A 129 -29.89 3.53 -3.34
CA PRO A 129 -30.46 3.62 -4.69
C PRO A 129 -29.49 4.38 -5.62
N GLY A 130 -29.34 3.93 -6.86
CA GLY A 130 -28.38 4.52 -7.82
C GLY A 130 -28.57 6.02 -8.11
N CYS A 131 -29.73 6.61 -7.76
CA CYS A 131 -29.94 8.06 -7.77
C CYS A 131 -29.14 8.78 -6.66
N VAL A 132 -29.00 8.15 -5.48
CA VAL A 132 -28.31 8.71 -4.31
C VAL A 132 -26.79 8.67 -4.51
N VAL A 133 -26.24 7.58 -5.05
CA VAL A 133 -24.80 7.50 -5.39
C VAL A 133 -24.41 8.58 -6.39
N LYS A 134 -25.24 8.84 -7.40
CA LYS A 134 -25.04 9.93 -8.37
C LYS A 134 -25.14 11.33 -7.74
N GLN A 135 -25.86 11.50 -6.63
CA GLN A 135 -25.94 12.78 -5.91
C GLN A 135 -24.76 13.00 -4.96
N VAL A 136 -24.31 11.95 -4.25
CA VAL A 136 -23.22 12.02 -3.27
C VAL A 136 -21.85 12.09 -3.94
N MET A 137 -21.65 11.36 -5.05
CA MET A 137 -20.40 11.33 -5.79
C MET A 137 -20.30 12.41 -6.88
N ARG A 138 -21.28 13.32 -6.98
CA ARG A 138 -21.21 14.45 -7.90
C ARG A 138 -20.02 15.33 -7.48
N PRO A 139 -19.04 15.57 -8.38
CA PRO A 139 -17.93 16.45 -8.07
C PRO A 139 -18.48 17.83 -7.69
N ILE A 140 -18.12 18.34 -6.51
CA ILE A 140 -18.42 19.72 -6.11
C ILE A 140 -17.68 20.62 -7.11
N ARG A 141 -18.45 21.15 -8.07
CA ARG A 141 -17.93 22.07 -9.08
C ARG A 141 -17.65 23.38 -8.36
N ASN A 142 -16.37 23.63 -8.08
CA ASN A 142 -15.81 24.96 -7.86
C ASN A 142 -16.30 25.68 -6.58
N ARG A 143 -15.56 25.47 -5.47
CA ARG A 143 -15.33 26.60 -4.55
C ARG A 143 -14.24 27.41 -5.24
N GLU A 144 -14.63 28.40 -6.02
CA GLU A 144 -13.71 29.27 -6.76
C GLU A 144 -12.56 29.69 -5.84
N ALA A 145 -11.33 29.45 -6.27
CA ALA A 145 -10.16 30.05 -5.65
C ALA A 145 -10.36 31.56 -5.69
N ALA A 146 -10.40 32.19 -4.52
CA ALA A 146 -10.54 33.63 -4.43
C ALA A 146 -9.44 34.29 -5.28
N PRO A 147 -9.78 35.24 -6.17
CA PRO A 147 -8.77 35.89 -6.99
C PRO A 147 -7.75 36.62 -6.09
N PRO A 148 -6.48 36.69 -6.49
CA PRO A 148 -5.48 37.43 -5.73
C PRO A 148 -5.92 38.89 -5.64
N ARG A 149 -5.89 39.44 -4.41
CA ARG A 149 -6.20 40.85 -4.16
C ARG A 149 -5.24 41.69 -4.99
N ALA A 150 -5.78 42.42 -5.97
CA ALA A 150 -5.07 43.51 -6.60
C ALA A 150 -5.06 44.68 -5.60
N ASP A 151 -3.86 45.09 -5.20
CA ASP A 151 -3.65 46.35 -4.50
C ASP A 151 -4.12 47.51 -5.40
N LEU A 152 -4.89 48.44 -4.82
CA LEU A 152 -5.18 49.76 -5.41
C LEU A 152 -4.61 50.84 -4.46
N PRO A 153 -4.27 52.02 -5.01
CA PRO A 153 -3.08 52.82 -4.68
C PRO A 153 -3.09 53.51 -3.32
#